data_AF-A0A2M7K165-F1
#
_entry.id   AF-A0A2M7K165-F1
#
_cell.length_a   1.000
_cell.length_b   1.000
_cell.length_c   1.000
_cell.angle_alpha   90.00
_cell.angle_beta   90.00
_cell.angle_gamma   90.00
#
_symmetry.space_group_name_H-M   'P 1'
#
loop_
_entity.id
_entity.type
_entity.pdbx_description
1 polymer ?
#
loop_
_entity_poly.entity_id
_entity_poly.type
_entity_poly.pdbx_seq_one_letter_code
_entity_poly.pdbx_strand_id
1 'polypeptide(L)'
;MAPSVDFSWQRLVGSVSPEGSTVDQFAEMVSRLSQFRFVALEINPFCPNVTGYSAEKVVEYTKAAKEATPKPLIFKVSAAQDVSAIIPKVEGKIEAISINAVPWKLAFPEERSPLAHLDGGAVSGKPAQKRNWNLLQWIRVISPDIPVIGPDIWEYQDIARLEELGASASSFGAL
;
A
#
# COMPACT_ATOMS: atom_id res chain seq x y z
N MET A 1 15.70 29.31 -22.22
CA MET A 1 15.33 28.86 -20.87
C MET A 1 14.32 27.75 -21.03
N ALA A 2 14.57 26.57 -20.45
CA ALA A 2 13.54 25.53 -20.36
C ALA A 2 12.44 26.02 -19.40
N PRO A 3 11.16 25.67 -19.63
CA PRO A 3 10.11 25.98 -18.67
C PRO A 3 10.45 25.35 -17.32
N SER A 4 10.42 26.16 -16.25
CA SER A 4 10.46 25.62 -14.88
C SER A 4 9.02 25.33 -14.45
N VAL A 5 8.69 24.05 -14.28
CA VAL A 5 7.41 23.66 -13.69
C VAL A 5 7.51 23.92 -12.19
N ASP A 6 6.64 24.79 -11.67
CA ASP A 6 6.48 24.97 -10.23
C ASP A 6 5.71 23.77 -9.66
N PHE A 7 6.38 22.99 -8.81
CA PHE A 7 5.79 21.83 -8.13
C PHE A 7 5.21 22.17 -6.76
N SER A 8 5.19 23.46 -6.36
CA SER A 8 4.73 23.90 -5.04
C SER A 8 3.27 23.54 -4.72
N TRP A 9 2.43 23.36 -5.76
CA TRP A 9 1.03 22.97 -5.66
C TRP A 9 0.83 21.45 -5.49
N GLN A 10 1.84 20.63 -5.79
CA GLN A 10 1.72 19.18 -5.71
C GLN A 10 1.86 18.70 -4.27
N ARG A 11 0.87 17.94 -3.81
CA ARG A 11 0.92 17.24 -2.53
C ARG A 11 1.56 15.87 -2.76
N LEU A 12 2.81 15.71 -2.36
CA LEU A 12 3.57 14.48 -2.59
C LEU A 12 3.49 13.55 -1.38
N VAL A 13 3.32 12.26 -1.64
CA VAL A 13 3.45 11.19 -0.63
C VAL A 13 4.73 10.41 -0.93
N GLY A 14 5.60 10.27 0.07
CA GLY A 14 6.83 9.47 -0.06
C GLY A 14 6.59 8.01 0.34
N SER A 15 6.88 7.05 -0.52
CA SER A 15 6.71 5.61 -0.21
C SER A 15 8.03 4.97 0.21
N VAL A 16 8.00 4.13 1.25
CA VAL A 16 9.18 3.45 1.81
C VAL A 16 8.86 2.01 2.17
N SER A 17 9.82 1.11 1.91
CA SER A 17 9.70 -0.33 2.20
C SER A 17 10.73 -0.76 3.25
N PRO A 18 10.36 -1.61 4.23
CA PRO A 18 11.28 -2.21 5.19
C PRO A 18 12.08 -3.40 4.65
N GLU A 19 11.91 -3.77 3.38
CA GLU A 19 12.55 -4.93 2.79
C GLU A 19 14.09 -4.89 2.92
N GLY A 20 14.67 -5.98 3.42
CA GLY A 20 16.12 -6.11 3.61
C GLY A 20 16.71 -5.28 4.76
N SER A 21 15.88 -4.63 5.58
CA SER A 21 16.33 -3.80 6.71
C SER A 21 16.00 -4.41 8.06
N THR A 22 16.67 -3.95 9.12
CA THR A 22 16.21 -4.09 10.51
C THR A 22 15.22 -2.98 10.86
N VAL A 23 14.50 -3.12 11.98
CA VAL A 23 13.55 -2.10 12.47
C VAL A 23 14.23 -0.74 12.66
N ASP A 24 15.42 -0.72 13.26
CA ASP A 24 16.20 0.52 13.47
C ASP A 24 16.65 1.16 12.14
N GLN A 25 17.10 0.33 11.19
CA GLN A 25 17.47 0.82 9.85
C GLN A 25 16.26 1.40 9.14
N PHE A 26 15.09 0.77 9.26
CA PHE A 26 13.85 1.29 8.70
C PHE A 26 13.40 2.60 9.36
N ALA A 27 13.47 2.69 10.69
CA ALA A 27 13.18 3.93 11.41
C ALA A 27 14.08 5.08 10.94
N GLU A 28 15.38 4.82 10.77
CA GLU A 28 16.32 5.80 10.23
C GLU A 28 15.97 6.21 8.79
N MET A 29 15.60 5.25 7.93
CA MET A 29 15.12 5.55 6.57
C MET A 29 13.87 6.45 6.59
N VAL A 30 12.90 6.15 7.46
CA VAL A 30 11.68 6.95 7.64
C VAL A 30 12.01 8.36 8.13
N SER A 31 12.89 8.49 9.12
CA SER A 31 13.35 9.78 9.66
C SER A 31 14.00 10.65 8.57
N ARG A 32 14.90 10.07 7.76
CA ARG A 32 15.52 10.76 6.62
C ARG A 32 14.50 11.15 5.56
N LEU A 33 13.59 10.24 5.20
CA LEU A 33 12.55 10.52 4.20
C LEU A 33 11.59 11.63 4.68
N SER A 34 11.37 11.73 5.99
CA SER A 34 10.55 12.77 6.61
C SER A 34 11.13 14.19 6.42
N GLN A 35 12.41 14.34 6.13
CA GLN A 35 13.04 15.66 5.88
C GLN A 35 12.63 16.28 4.54
N PHE A 36 12.16 15.48 3.59
CA PHE A 36 11.68 15.96 2.30
C PHE A 36 10.28 16.59 2.40
N ARG A 37 9.89 17.39 1.39
CA ARG A 37 8.58 18.06 1.33
C ARG A 37 7.45 17.10 0.90
N PHE A 38 7.25 16.03 1.68
CA PHE A 38 6.08 15.16 1.60
C PHE A 38 4.99 15.58 2.57
N VAL A 39 3.71 15.45 2.17
CA VAL A 39 2.55 15.69 3.04
C VAL A 39 2.20 14.47 3.90
N ALA A 40 2.61 13.28 3.48
CA ALA A 40 2.45 12.02 4.18
C ALA A 40 3.54 11.04 3.73
N LEU A 41 3.77 9.97 4.49
CA LEU A 41 4.59 8.85 4.07
C LEU A 41 3.71 7.60 3.90
N GLU A 42 3.98 6.81 2.86
CA GLU A 42 3.37 5.50 2.66
C GLU A 42 4.36 4.42 3.09
N ILE A 43 3.95 3.56 4.01
CA ILE A 43 4.69 2.35 4.34
C ILE A 43 4.19 1.26 3.39
N ASN A 44 5.09 0.71 2.59
CA ASN A 44 4.85 -0.42 1.72
C ASN A 44 5.42 -1.69 2.36
N PRO A 45 4.70 -2.30 3.33
CA PRO A 45 5.15 -3.47 4.07
C PRO A 45 5.36 -4.67 3.14
N PHE A 46 6.46 -5.38 3.42
CA PHE A 46 6.84 -6.71 2.93
C PHE A 46 5.85 -7.40 1.99
N CYS A 47 6.32 -7.68 0.77
CA CYS A 47 5.71 -8.71 -0.04
C CYS A 47 5.78 -10.05 0.74
N PRO A 48 4.68 -10.81 0.89
CA PRO A 48 4.68 -12.05 1.67
C PRO A 48 5.57 -13.16 1.08
N ASN A 49 6.22 -12.90 -0.05
CA ASN A 49 7.25 -13.76 -0.65
C ASN A 49 8.64 -13.59 -0.01
N VAL A 50 8.83 -12.63 0.91
CA VAL A 50 10.11 -12.44 1.61
C VAL A 50 10.17 -13.33 2.86
N THR A 51 11.29 -14.02 3.04
CA THR A 51 11.55 -14.89 4.20
C THR A 51 11.38 -14.14 5.51
N GLY A 52 10.53 -14.65 6.41
CA GLY A 52 10.35 -14.10 7.75
C GLY A 52 9.29 -13.00 7.89
N TYR A 53 8.35 -12.88 6.94
CA TYR A 53 7.12 -12.11 7.12
C TYR A 53 6.27 -12.63 8.30
N SER A 54 5.77 -11.72 9.14
CA SER A 54 4.68 -11.98 10.09
C SER A 54 3.86 -10.71 10.34
N ALA A 55 2.60 -10.87 10.75
CA ALA A 55 1.76 -9.73 11.12
C ALA A 55 2.40 -8.91 12.25
N GLU A 56 3.05 -9.58 13.20
CA GLU A 56 3.75 -8.97 14.34
C GLU A 56 4.88 -8.06 13.88
N LYS A 57 5.71 -8.51 12.94
CA LYS A 57 6.78 -7.68 12.37
C LYS A 57 6.20 -6.48 11.63
N VAL A 58 5.18 -6.69 10.81
CA VAL A 58 4.53 -5.58 10.10
C VAL A 58 4.04 -4.50 11.07
N VAL A 59 3.44 -4.91 12.20
CA VAL A 59 3.03 -3.99 13.27
C VAL A 59 4.22 -3.31 13.93
N GLU A 60 5.31 -4.05 14.19
CA GLU A 60 6.55 -3.51 14.76
C GLU A 60 7.16 -2.42 13.86
N TYR A 61 7.34 -2.69 12.57
CA TYR A 61 7.82 -1.70 11.59
C TYR A 61 6.90 -0.49 11.50
N THR A 62 5.57 -0.69 11.56
CA THR A 62 4.61 0.42 11.53
C THR A 62 4.72 1.31 12.77
N LYS A 63 4.93 0.73 13.96
CA LYS A 63 5.19 1.49 15.19
C LYS A 63 6.48 2.30 15.09
N ALA A 64 7.56 1.66 14.65
CA ALA A 64 8.85 2.31 14.48
C ALA A 64 8.78 3.49 13.48
N ALA A 65 8.04 3.35 12.39
CA ALA A 65 7.79 4.46 11.47
C ALA A 65 7.01 5.60 12.15
N LYS A 66 5.96 5.30 12.92
CA LYS A 66 5.17 6.34 13.60
C LYS A 66 5.98 7.12 14.62
N GLU A 67 6.94 6.47 15.28
CA GLU A 67 7.87 7.12 16.19
C GLU A 67 8.94 7.95 15.46
N ALA A 68 9.34 7.53 14.25
CA ALA A 68 10.38 8.18 13.45
C ALA A 68 9.91 9.38 12.62
N THR A 69 8.61 9.60 12.45
CA THR A 69 8.09 10.77 11.72
C THR A 69 6.84 11.38 12.36
N PRO A 70 6.71 12.72 12.39
CA PRO A 70 5.45 13.37 12.75
C PRO A 70 4.43 13.37 11.60
N LYS A 71 4.80 12.88 10.41
CA LYS A 71 3.93 12.91 9.24
C LYS A 71 2.82 11.86 9.33
N PRO A 72 1.66 12.11 8.71
CA PRO A 72 0.66 11.08 8.48
C PRO A 72 1.27 9.88 7.74
N LEU A 73 0.87 8.68 8.14
CA LEU A 73 1.26 7.41 7.58
C LEU A 73 0.08 6.80 6.80
N ILE A 74 0.36 6.40 5.57
CA ILE A 74 -0.50 5.57 4.74
C ILE A 74 0.06 4.16 4.78
N PHE A 75 -0.80 3.16 4.99
CA PHE A 75 -0.37 1.79 5.10
C PHE A 75 -0.79 0.98 3.88
N LYS A 76 0.17 0.50 3.09
CA LYS A 76 -0.09 -0.17 1.82
C LYS A 76 -0.19 -1.69 1.97
N VAL A 77 -1.40 -2.23 1.96
CA VAL A 77 -1.64 -3.66 2.16
C VAL A 77 -1.69 -4.43 0.85
N SER A 78 -1.41 -5.74 0.90
CA SER A 78 -1.58 -6.66 -0.22
C SER A 78 -2.65 -7.71 0.08
N ALA A 79 -3.35 -8.18 -0.95
CA ALA A 79 -4.34 -9.28 -0.84
C ALA A 79 -3.76 -10.63 -0.40
N ALA A 80 -2.45 -10.73 -0.26
CA ALA A 80 -1.76 -11.89 0.29
C ALA A 80 -1.41 -11.76 1.79
N GLN A 81 -1.67 -10.59 2.40
CA GLN A 81 -1.45 -10.35 3.83
C GLN A 81 -2.69 -10.69 4.65
N ASP A 82 -2.49 -11.11 5.90
CA ASP A 82 -3.57 -11.26 6.88
C ASP A 82 -3.94 -9.90 7.46
N VAL A 83 -4.75 -9.15 6.70
CA VAL A 83 -5.18 -7.80 7.07
C VAL A 83 -6.01 -7.78 8.35
N SER A 84 -6.71 -8.88 8.68
CA SER A 84 -7.49 -9.02 9.91
C SER A 84 -6.59 -9.10 11.15
N ALA A 85 -5.39 -9.68 11.02
CA ALA A 85 -4.40 -9.72 12.10
C ALA A 85 -3.58 -8.42 12.22
N ILE A 86 -3.50 -7.61 11.16
CA ILE A 86 -2.64 -6.42 11.09
C ILE A 86 -3.42 -5.14 11.42
N ILE A 87 -4.51 -4.86 10.70
CA ILE A 87 -5.19 -3.56 10.71
C ILE A 87 -5.61 -3.14 12.13
N PRO A 88 -6.27 -3.99 12.93
CA PRO A 88 -6.67 -3.61 14.29
C PRO A 88 -5.50 -3.22 15.21
N LYS A 89 -4.27 -3.70 14.93
CA LYS A 89 -3.08 -3.41 15.75
C LYS A 89 -2.39 -2.09 15.33
N VAL A 90 -2.60 -1.65 14.09
CA VAL A 90 -2.02 -0.41 13.54
C VAL A 90 -3.02 0.75 13.49
N GLU A 91 -4.31 0.49 13.71
CA GLU A 91 -5.34 1.51 13.83
C GLU A 91 -4.94 2.58 14.88
N GLY A 92 -5.23 3.84 14.57
CA GLY A 92 -4.79 5.01 15.34
C GLY A 92 -3.33 5.41 15.15
N LYS A 93 -2.52 4.64 14.41
CA LYS A 93 -1.13 5.02 14.04
C LYS A 93 -1.00 5.42 12.57
N ILE A 94 -2.01 5.07 11.77
CA ILE A 94 -2.09 5.30 10.34
C ILE A 94 -3.35 6.10 10.03
N GLU A 95 -3.29 6.89 8.96
CA GLU A 95 -4.31 7.84 8.57
C GLU A 95 -5.10 7.38 7.33
N ALA A 96 -4.55 6.44 6.56
CA ALA A 96 -5.24 5.78 5.46
C ALA A 96 -4.62 4.42 5.14
N ILE A 97 -5.36 3.61 4.39
CA ILE A 97 -4.87 2.36 3.79
C ILE A 97 -4.84 2.51 2.28
N SER A 98 -3.76 2.10 1.63
CA SER A 98 -3.69 1.90 0.19
C SER A 98 -3.54 0.40 -0.13
N ILE A 99 -3.89 -0.01 -1.34
CA ILE A 99 -3.86 -1.43 -1.72
C ILE A 99 -2.84 -1.64 -2.85
N ASN A 100 -1.98 -2.64 -2.69
CA ASN A 100 -0.92 -3.01 -3.62
C ASN A 100 -1.42 -3.94 -4.72
N ALA A 101 -0.57 -4.25 -5.69
CA ALA A 101 -0.82 -5.27 -6.71
C ALA A 101 -1.10 -6.65 -6.10
N VAL A 102 -1.79 -7.49 -6.87
CA VAL A 102 -2.16 -8.86 -6.49
C VAL A 102 -1.06 -9.82 -6.94
N PRO A 103 -0.48 -10.65 -6.06
CA PRO A 103 0.49 -11.67 -6.49
C PRO A 103 -0.08 -12.58 -7.58
N TRP A 104 0.73 -12.93 -8.59
CA TRP A 104 0.27 -13.72 -9.75
C TRP A 104 -0.49 -14.99 -9.32
N LYS A 105 0.09 -15.75 -8.38
CA LYS A 105 -0.49 -16.98 -7.84
C LYS A 105 -1.89 -16.82 -7.22
N LEU A 106 -2.27 -15.60 -6.83
CA LEU A 106 -3.60 -15.30 -6.30
C LEU A 106 -4.56 -14.83 -7.39
N ALA A 107 -4.06 -14.16 -8.44
CA ALA A 107 -4.88 -13.74 -9.58
C ALA A 107 -5.16 -14.91 -10.54
N PHE A 108 -4.17 -15.75 -10.79
CA PHE A 108 -4.20 -16.88 -11.72
C PHE A 108 -3.62 -18.14 -11.05
N PRO A 109 -4.38 -18.77 -10.12
CA PRO A 109 -3.87 -19.89 -9.32
C PRO A 109 -3.50 -21.12 -10.14
N GLU A 110 -4.14 -21.32 -11.28
CA GLU A 110 -3.92 -22.47 -12.18
C GLU A 110 -2.85 -22.21 -13.25
N GLU A 111 -2.30 -20.99 -13.32
CA GLU A 111 -1.37 -20.59 -14.37
C GLU A 111 0.04 -20.39 -13.83
N ARG A 112 1.03 -20.96 -14.54
CA ARG A 112 2.43 -20.67 -14.25
C ARG A 112 2.72 -19.22 -14.60
N SER A 113 3.24 -18.46 -13.63
CA SER A 113 3.67 -17.09 -13.88
C SER A 113 4.74 -17.01 -14.97
N PRO A 114 4.63 -16.06 -15.91
CA PRO A 114 5.73 -15.70 -16.83
C PRO A 114 7.01 -15.29 -16.09
N LEU A 115 6.86 -14.77 -14.87
CA LEU A 115 7.94 -14.36 -13.98
C LEU A 115 8.25 -15.43 -12.92
N ALA A 116 7.94 -16.70 -13.17
CA ALA A 116 8.23 -17.79 -12.22
C ALA A 116 9.73 -17.90 -11.86
N HIS A 117 10.62 -17.41 -12.71
CA HIS A 117 12.07 -17.33 -12.44
C HIS A 117 12.46 -16.17 -11.51
N LEU A 118 11.52 -15.30 -11.15
CA LEU A 118 11.62 -14.15 -10.24
C LEU A 118 10.51 -14.20 -9.17
N ASP A 119 10.25 -15.39 -8.61
CA ASP A 119 9.24 -15.63 -7.56
C ASP A 119 7.78 -15.35 -7.97
N GLY A 120 7.52 -15.24 -9.28
CA GLY A 120 6.17 -15.20 -9.86
C GLY A 120 5.57 -13.81 -10.04
N GLY A 121 6.11 -12.76 -9.42
CA GLY A 121 5.64 -11.39 -9.60
C GLY A 121 4.18 -11.12 -9.15
N ALA A 122 3.67 -9.96 -9.56
CA ALA A 122 2.33 -9.47 -9.23
C ALA A 122 1.66 -8.81 -10.44
N VAL A 123 0.33 -8.69 -10.39
CA VAL A 123 -0.51 -8.11 -11.44
C VAL A 123 -1.35 -6.96 -10.88
N SER A 124 -1.58 -5.95 -11.71
CA SER A 124 -2.37 -4.75 -11.42
C SER A 124 -3.32 -4.46 -12.58
N GLY A 125 -4.20 -3.46 -12.40
CA GLY A 125 -5.19 -3.09 -13.41
C GLY A 125 -6.35 -4.09 -13.48
N LYS A 126 -6.98 -4.19 -14.66
CA LYS A 126 -8.22 -4.99 -14.85
C LYS A 126 -8.14 -6.42 -14.29
N PRO A 127 -7.04 -7.18 -14.45
CA PRO A 127 -6.93 -8.53 -13.87
C PRO A 127 -6.94 -8.57 -12.33
N ALA A 128 -6.52 -7.49 -11.65
CA ALA A 128 -6.42 -7.42 -10.20
C ALA A 128 -7.70 -6.88 -9.52
N GLN A 129 -8.55 -6.15 -10.27
CA GLN A 129 -9.73 -5.43 -9.76
C GLN A 129 -10.58 -6.29 -8.82
N LYS A 130 -11.04 -7.46 -9.26
CA LYS A 130 -11.92 -8.32 -8.45
C LYS A 130 -11.34 -8.62 -7.08
N ARG A 131 -10.04 -8.93 -7.00
CA ARG A 131 -9.39 -9.33 -5.75
C ARG A 131 -9.16 -8.12 -4.85
N ASN A 132 -8.64 -7.02 -5.41
CA ASN A 132 -8.35 -5.82 -4.65
C ASN A 132 -9.60 -5.06 -4.21
N TRP A 133 -10.66 -5.04 -5.01
CA TRP A 133 -11.93 -4.41 -4.64
C TRP A 133 -12.67 -5.21 -3.57
N ASN A 134 -12.59 -6.55 -3.61
CA ASN A 134 -13.08 -7.38 -2.51
C ASN A 134 -12.28 -7.12 -1.22
N LEU A 135 -10.96 -6.95 -1.32
CA LEU A 135 -10.12 -6.59 -0.16
C LEU A 135 -10.51 -5.22 0.39
N LEU A 136 -10.75 -4.23 -0.46
CA LEU A 136 -11.23 -2.91 -0.05
C LEU A 136 -12.51 -3.03 0.77
N GLN A 137 -13.51 -3.74 0.28
CA GLN A 137 -14.77 -3.94 1.00
C GLN A 137 -14.55 -4.67 2.32
N TRP A 138 -13.67 -5.67 2.35
CA TRP A 138 -13.31 -6.37 3.58
C TRP A 138 -12.68 -5.43 4.61
N ILE A 139 -11.75 -4.57 4.19
CA ILE A 139 -11.15 -3.55 5.05
C ILE A 139 -12.22 -2.61 5.61
N ARG A 140 -13.17 -2.17 4.78
CA ARG A 140 -14.31 -1.33 5.23
C ARG A 140 -15.21 -2.03 6.24
N VAL A 141 -15.26 -3.37 6.26
CA VAL A 141 -15.99 -4.12 7.29
C VAL A 141 -15.22 -4.16 8.61
N ILE A 142 -13.91 -4.42 8.57
CA ILE A 142 -13.11 -4.63 9.79
C ILE A 142 -12.55 -3.33 10.41
N SER A 143 -12.46 -2.25 9.62
CA SER A 143 -12.08 -0.91 10.07
C SER A 143 -12.89 0.11 9.25
N PRO A 144 -14.14 0.38 9.68
CA PRO A 144 -15.06 1.20 8.90
C PRO A 144 -14.67 2.68 8.83
N ASP A 145 -13.88 3.15 9.79
CA ASP A 145 -13.54 4.57 9.93
C ASP A 145 -12.24 4.96 9.22
N ILE A 146 -11.38 4.00 8.86
CA ILE A 146 -10.14 4.31 8.16
C ILE A 146 -10.40 4.56 6.65
N PRO A 147 -9.94 5.69 6.09
CA PRO A 147 -10.01 5.92 4.65
C PRO A 147 -9.21 4.86 3.87
N VAL A 148 -9.80 4.36 2.77
CA VAL A 148 -9.15 3.39 1.89
C VAL A 148 -8.99 3.97 0.49
N ILE A 149 -7.76 3.92 -0.05
CA ILE A 149 -7.42 4.34 -1.40
C ILE A 149 -7.56 3.13 -2.32
N GLY A 150 -8.56 3.15 -3.20
CA GLY A 150 -8.85 2.06 -4.13
C GLY A 150 -7.88 2.03 -5.34
N PRO A 151 -7.31 0.87 -5.70
CA PRO A 151 -6.40 0.74 -6.83
C PRO A 151 -7.12 0.23 -8.09
N ASP A 152 -6.32 -0.06 -9.12
CA ASP A 152 -6.71 -0.79 -10.33
C ASP A 152 -7.79 -0.12 -11.18
N ILE A 153 -7.78 1.22 -11.23
CA ILE A 153 -8.54 1.94 -12.25
C ILE A 153 -8.04 1.54 -13.64
N TRP A 154 -8.96 1.12 -14.51
CA TRP A 154 -8.69 0.78 -15.91
C TRP A 154 -9.54 1.61 -16.86
N GLU A 155 -10.80 1.86 -16.50
CA GLU A 155 -11.75 2.65 -17.27
C GLU A 155 -12.30 3.81 -16.41
N TYR A 156 -12.80 4.87 -17.05
CA TYR A 156 -13.29 6.06 -16.35
C TYR A 156 -14.38 5.73 -15.32
N GLN A 157 -15.24 4.75 -15.65
CA GLN A 157 -16.33 4.27 -14.80
C GLN A 157 -15.85 3.61 -13.51
N ASP A 158 -14.61 3.12 -13.47
CA ASP A 158 -14.06 2.46 -12.27
C ASP A 158 -13.91 3.43 -11.09
N ILE A 159 -13.79 4.74 -11.36
CA ILE A 159 -13.71 5.77 -10.30
C ILE A 159 -15.02 5.77 -9.50
N ALA A 160 -16.15 5.95 -10.19
CA ALA A 160 -17.48 5.92 -9.56
C ALA A 160 -17.75 4.57 -8.90
N ARG A 161 -17.30 3.47 -9.53
CA ARG A 161 -17.45 2.13 -8.96
C ARG A 161 -16.69 1.95 -7.66
N LEU A 162 -15.47 2.46 -7.54
CA LEU A 162 -14.69 2.42 -6.31
C LEU A 162 -15.32 3.26 -5.20
N GLU A 163 -15.87 4.44 -5.53
CA GLU A 163 -16.62 5.27 -4.58
C GLU A 163 -17.82 4.50 -4.00
N GLU A 164 -18.61 3.83 -4.85
CA GLU A 164 -19.73 2.96 -4.42
C GLU A 164 -19.29 1.82 -3.50
N LEU A 165 -18.09 1.28 -3.72
CA LEU A 165 -17.51 0.22 -2.90
C LEU A 165 -16.92 0.72 -1.59
N GLY A 166 -16.89 2.04 -1.38
CA GLY A 166 -16.41 2.68 -0.16
C GLY A 166 -14.94 3.12 -0.22
N ALA A 167 -14.37 3.35 -1.41
CA ALA A 167 -13.09 4.04 -1.52
C ALA A 167 -13.24 5.52 -1.11
N SER A 168 -12.23 6.05 -0.42
CA SER A 168 -12.15 7.48 -0.08
C SER A 168 -11.33 8.28 -1.10
N ALA A 169 -10.52 7.59 -1.90
CA ALA A 169 -9.77 8.12 -3.03
C ALA A 169 -9.43 6.97 -3.99
N SER A 170 -8.99 7.29 -5.20
CA SER A 170 -8.54 6.32 -6.20
C SER A 170 -7.06 6.52 -6.52
N SER A 171 -6.35 5.43 -6.80
CA SER A 171 -4.97 5.46 -7.30
C SER A 171 -4.89 4.84 -8.69
N PHE A 172 -4.03 5.44 -9.53
CA PHE A 172 -3.76 5.03 -10.90
C PHE A 172 -2.31 4.54 -10.97
N GLY A 173 -2.06 3.47 -11.71
CA GLY A 173 -0.72 2.89 -11.78
C GLY A 173 -0.48 2.04 -13.03
N ALA A 174 -1.36 1.07 -13.28
CA ALA A 174 -1.39 0.41 -14.59
C ALA A 174 -2.02 1.36 -15.61
N LEU A 175 -1.40 1.47 -16.80
CA LEU A 175 -1.84 2.27 -17.93
C LEU A 175 -1.81 1.40 -19.19
#